data_AF-A0A2H3GEU5-F1
#
_entry.id   AF-A0A2H3GEU5-F1
#
_cell.length_a   1.000
_cell.length_b   1.000
_cell.length_c   1.000
_cell.angle_alpha   90.00
_cell.angle_beta   90.00
_cell.angle_gamma   90.00
#
_symmetry.space_group_name_H-M   'P 1'
#
loop_
_entity.id
_entity.type
_entity.pdbx_description
1 polymer ?
#
loop_
_entity_poly.entity_id
_entity_poly.type
_entity_poly.pdbx_seq_one_letter_code
_entity_poly.pdbx_strand_id
1 'polypeptide(L)'
;MERLVSTRANTRSSLACLECRTKHVKCDAKQPRCSRCMAYDKTCQYTASRRGGLDRAALTERRRRLANKADAQLENVVSETSVAVSDEGINLGGESATGADCMEVFQHASLPAPTPVPENRETPHFGHGSLTDDALVKSYYTNFHHLHPFAPPFKHLVQLSQTSAFNFNPLIASMRLIGHIYDTHQWSESLSSAVEAQISQLKPSDPVQVQARLLYSIALFWYTFKAEAKDQMDAAIDVAVGLEMQKQEFAVTFGFRDPVMIECWRRTWWMLFIVDASYAGTLGTMNFKTLHVEPTAELPCEESDYESGTVPAPKTLQDFDSREFDSEDVVFSSFAYLIGAVRCAAQVICMSPKRATREDSEAIIQSADSAFDAWLLLLPKDKKPVLKQDGTIDELMFQAHLLIHVATIGIHRPLSDLRFNPVEKVSSCAREPPADTPKPDLINVHTTRILKSVNAQIQLLALPVRPFHHTPFTTCMVSEGTLALLSACTYLLKDQSLAVARDQIRLTIGCLKAVGEVWPRTARNVKEIQTIARHVLGLGGSSGDVGSTPGSNQVPSLTQSEGEGSTDSLPTMDQDDNVFASLGSFEDICGWINMGVELDSSWIE
;
A
#
# COMPACT_ATOMS: atom_id res chain seq x y z
N MET A 1 -51.16 -50.44 -19.83
CA MET A 1 -51.60 -49.05 -20.01
C MET A 1 -50.41 -48.17 -19.61
N GLU A 2 -49.45 -48.03 -20.52
CA GLU A 2 -48.28 -47.17 -20.36
C GLU A 2 -48.64 -45.73 -20.76
N ARG A 3 -48.25 -44.74 -19.95
CA ARG A 3 -48.06 -43.36 -20.42
C ARG A 3 -46.76 -42.81 -19.86
N LEU A 4 -45.82 -42.65 -20.79
CA LEU A 4 -44.55 -41.95 -20.66
C LEU A 4 -44.76 -40.48 -20.27
N VAL A 5 -44.06 -40.02 -19.22
CA VAL A 5 -43.88 -38.58 -18.95
C VAL A 5 -42.45 -38.21 -19.32
N SER A 6 -42.34 -37.36 -20.34
CA SER A 6 -41.09 -36.88 -20.94
C SER A 6 -40.44 -35.82 -20.06
N THR A 7 -39.22 -36.09 -19.59
CA THR A 7 -38.30 -35.11 -18.99
C THR A 7 -37.69 -34.24 -20.09
N ARG A 8 -37.96 -32.92 -20.06
CA ARG A 8 -37.25 -31.94 -20.92
C ARG A 8 -36.22 -31.17 -20.11
N ALA A 9 -34.95 -31.37 -20.45
CA ALA A 9 -33.82 -30.57 -20.01
C ALA A 9 -34.04 -29.08 -20.36
N ASN A 10 -33.82 -28.20 -19.39
CA ASN A 10 -34.06 -26.76 -19.48
C ASN A 10 -32.74 -26.06 -19.87
N THR A 11 -32.35 -26.16 -21.14
CA THR A 11 -31.22 -25.40 -21.70
C THR A 11 -31.61 -23.93 -21.86
N ARG A 12 -30.94 -23.00 -21.14
CA ARG A 12 -31.08 -21.55 -21.36
C ARG A 12 -30.58 -21.23 -22.77
N SER A 13 -31.48 -20.89 -23.69
CA SER A 13 -31.10 -20.51 -25.05
C SER A 13 -30.64 -19.06 -25.13
N SER A 14 -29.49 -18.80 -25.75
CA SER A 14 -28.88 -17.48 -25.93
C SER A 14 -29.55 -16.60 -27.01
N LEU A 15 -30.63 -17.06 -27.65
CA LEU A 15 -31.29 -16.36 -28.77
C LEU A 15 -32.82 -16.53 -28.72
N ALA A 16 -33.56 -15.45 -28.50
CA ALA A 16 -35.02 -15.42 -28.63
C ALA A 16 -35.45 -14.95 -30.03
N CYS A 17 -36.53 -15.52 -30.58
CA CYS A 17 -37.12 -15.06 -31.83
C CYS A 17 -37.73 -13.66 -31.68
N LEU A 18 -37.91 -12.94 -32.79
CA LEU A 18 -38.43 -11.57 -32.78
C LEU A 18 -39.80 -11.48 -32.09
N GLU A 19 -40.72 -12.40 -32.38
CA GLU A 19 -42.08 -12.36 -31.81
C GLU A 19 -42.09 -12.55 -30.28
N CYS A 20 -41.31 -13.51 -29.78
CA CYS A 20 -41.18 -13.69 -28.32
C CYS A 20 -40.44 -12.53 -27.66
N ARG A 21 -39.48 -11.92 -28.37
CA ARG A 21 -38.74 -10.75 -27.89
C ARG A 21 -39.64 -9.52 -27.77
N THR A 22 -40.42 -9.21 -28.80
CA THR A 22 -41.36 -8.07 -28.80
C THR A 22 -42.41 -8.20 -27.69
N LYS A 23 -42.83 -9.42 -27.37
CA LYS A 23 -43.81 -9.69 -26.30
C LYS A 23 -43.18 -9.87 -24.92
N HIS A 24 -41.86 -9.76 -24.78
CA HIS A 24 -41.12 -10.04 -23.54
C HIS A 24 -41.48 -11.38 -22.89
N VAL A 25 -41.62 -12.43 -23.70
CA VAL A 25 -41.94 -13.79 -23.23
C VAL A 25 -40.80 -14.78 -23.52
N LYS A 26 -40.70 -15.82 -22.70
CA LYS A 26 -39.66 -16.85 -22.83
C LYS A 26 -39.78 -17.60 -24.18
N CYS A 27 -38.65 -17.71 -24.87
CA CYS A 27 -38.49 -18.43 -26.15
C CYS A 27 -37.62 -19.68 -25.91
N ASP A 28 -37.95 -20.80 -26.54
CA ASP A 28 -37.18 -22.05 -26.45
C ASP A 28 -36.17 -22.24 -27.60
N ALA A 29 -35.98 -21.21 -28.44
CA ALA A 29 -35.00 -21.15 -29.53
C ALA A 29 -35.03 -22.29 -30.57
N LYS A 30 -36.09 -23.12 -30.61
CA LYS A 30 -36.20 -24.18 -31.61
C LYS A 30 -36.39 -23.59 -33.01
N GLN A 31 -35.63 -24.12 -33.97
CA GLN A 31 -35.75 -23.79 -35.38
C GLN A 31 -36.47 -24.93 -36.12
N PRO A 32 -37.33 -24.64 -37.12
CA PRO A 32 -37.57 -23.33 -37.74
C PRO A 32 -38.57 -22.43 -36.98
N ARG A 33 -39.43 -22.99 -36.12
CA ARG A 33 -40.39 -22.22 -35.29
C ARG A 33 -40.27 -22.63 -33.82
N CYS A 34 -40.24 -21.66 -32.91
CA CYS A 34 -40.24 -21.90 -31.48
C CYS A 34 -41.59 -22.50 -31.04
N SER A 35 -41.62 -23.27 -29.95
CA SER A 35 -42.84 -23.99 -29.53
C SER A 35 -44.01 -23.04 -29.27
N ARG A 36 -43.72 -21.82 -28.78
CA ARG A 36 -44.74 -20.80 -28.50
C ARG A 36 -45.32 -20.21 -29.78
N CYS A 37 -44.47 -19.80 -30.73
CA CYS A 37 -44.93 -19.27 -32.01
C CYS A 37 -45.66 -20.33 -32.84
N MET A 38 -45.32 -21.62 -32.67
CA MET A 38 -46.07 -22.72 -33.26
C MET A 38 -47.48 -22.85 -32.66
N ALA A 39 -47.60 -22.81 -31.33
CA ALA A 39 -48.88 -22.96 -30.65
C ALA A 39 -49.88 -21.82 -30.93
N TYR A 40 -49.39 -20.58 -31.05
CA TYR A 40 -50.23 -19.40 -31.31
C TYR A 40 -50.34 -19.05 -32.80
N ASP A 41 -49.86 -19.95 -33.66
CA ASP A 41 -49.69 -19.77 -35.10
C ASP A 41 -49.17 -18.38 -35.52
N LYS A 42 -48.07 -17.98 -34.90
CA LYS A 42 -47.37 -16.72 -35.19
C LYS A 42 -46.13 -16.94 -36.04
N THR A 43 -45.79 -15.95 -36.85
CA THR A 43 -44.57 -15.93 -37.66
C THR A 43 -43.34 -15.89 -36.75
N CYS A 44 -42.50 -16.93 -36.81
CA CYS A 44 -41.31 -17.04 -35.98
C CYS A 44 -40.07 -16.75 -36.83
N GLN A 45 -39.44 -15.59 -36.62
CA GLN A 45 -38.21 -15.21 -37.32
C GLN A 45 -37.08 -14.97 -36.31
N TYR A 46 -35.91 -15.49 -36.65
CA TYR A 46 -34.65 -15.22 -35.96
C TYR A 46 -33.78 -14.38 -36.88
N THR A 47 -33.29 -13.24 -36.41
CA THR A 47 -32.31 -12.43 -37.14
C THR A 47 -30.90 -12.83 -36.74
N ALA A 48 -29.98 -12.92 -37.70
CA ALA A 48 -28.57 -13.09 -37.41
C ALA A 48 -28.05 -11.94 -36.52
N SER A 49 -27.29 -12.28 -35.48
CA SER A 49 -26.68 -11.30 -34.57
C SER A 49 -25.68 -10.42 -35.33
N ARG A 50 -25.76 -9.09 -35.15
CA ARG A 50 -24.80 -8.11 -35.70
C ARG A 50 -23.58 -7.85 -34.80
N ARG A 51 -23.43 -8.58 -33.68
CA ARG A 51 -22.20 -8.52 -32.88
C ARG A 51 -21.17 -9.43 -33.53
N GLY A 52 -20.22 -8.83 -34.24
CA GLY A 52 -19.16 -9.52 -34.97
C GLY A 52 -18.37 -10.47 -34.07
N GLY A 53 -18.60 -11.77 -34.25
CA GLY A 53 -17.71 -12.84 -33.81
C GLY A 53 -17.12 -13.50 -35.06
N LEU A 54 -15.81 -13.74 -35.05
CA LEU A 54 -15.10 -14.40 -36.14
C LEU A 54 -15.73 -15.78 -36.43
N ASP A 55 -15.95 -16.06 -37.72
CA ASP A 55 -16.55 -17.31 -38.20
C ASP A 55 -15.71 -18.53 -37.77
N ARG A 56 -16.37 -19.69 -37.60
CA ARG A 56 -15.74 -20.96 -37.15
C ARG A 56 -14.55 -21.36 -38.03
N ALA A 57 -14.57 -21.01 -39.31
CA ALA A 57 -13.46 -21.24 -40.22
C ALA A 57 -12.20 -20.42 -39.87
N ALA A 58 -12.37 -19.16 -39.43
CA ALA A 58 -11.26 -18.28 -39.04
C ALA A 58 -10.62 -18.71 -37.72
N LEU A 59 -11.40 -19.26 -36.79
CA LEU A 59 -10.88 -19.81 -35.53
C LEU A 59 -10.07 -21.11 -35.75
N THR A 60 -10.47 -21.95 -36.70
CA THR A 60 -9.73 -23.17 -37.05
C THR A 60 -8.39 -22.84 -37.72
N GLU A 61 -8.35 -21.87 -38.63
CA GLU A 61 -7.09 -21.44 -39.26
C GLU A 61 -6.14 -20.77 -38.26
N ARG A 62 -6.66 -20.01 -37.28
CA ARG A 62 -5.84 -19.43 -36.20
C ARG A 62 -5.22 -20.51 -35.31
N ARG A 63 -5.96 -21.58 -34.99
CA ARG A 63 -5.44 -22.74 -34.24
C ARG A 63 -4.36 -23.49 -35.02
N ARG A 64 -4.55 -23.66 -36.33
CA ARG A 64 -3.55 -24.29 -37.22
C ARG A 64 -2.23 -23.50 -37.26
N ARG A 65 -2.31 -22.16 -37.33
CA ARG A 65 -1.12 -21.29 -37.33
C ARG A 65 -0.36 -21.29 -36.01
N LEU A 66 -1.05 -21.47 -34.88
CA LEU A 66 -0.42 -21.57 -33.57
C LEU A 66 0.27 -22.92 -33.36
N ALA A 67 -0.31 -24.02 -33.86
CA ALA A 67 0.34 -25.33 -33.83
C ALA A 67 1.64 -25.36 -34.66
N ASN A 68 1.63 -24.79 -35.87
CA ASN A 68 2.84 -24.71 -36.71
C ASN A 68 3.94 -23.81 -36.14
N LYS A 69 3.61 -22.87 -35.24
CA LYS A 69 4.59 -22.01 -34.55
C LYS A 69 5.25 -22.72 -33.37
N ALA A 70 4.55 -23.66 -32.72
CA ALA A 70 5.07 -24.45 -31.62
C ALA A 70 6.08 -25.51 -32.12
N ASP A 71 5.82 -26.15 -33.26
CA ASP A 71 6.75 -27.12 -33.87
C ASP A 71 8.06 -26.46 -34.34
N ALA A 72 8.00 -25.25 -34.90
CA ALA A 72 9.18 -24.51 -35.34
C ALA A 72 10.05 -23.97 -34.18
N GLN A 73 9.50 -23.87 -32.97
CA GLN A 73 10.25 -23.45 -31.78
C GLN A 73 10.93 -24.62 -31.06
N LEU A 74 10.48 -25.87 -31.30
CA LEU A 74 11.07 -27.07 -30.70
C LEU A 74 12.33 -27.54 -31.45
N GLU A 75 12.43 -27.26 -32.76
CA GLU A 75 13.63 -27.58 -33.57
C GLU A 75 14.82 -26.65 -33.27
N ASN A 76 14.61 -25.42 -32.78
CA ASN A 76 15.68 -24.47 -32.48
C ASN A 76 16.36 -24.68 -31.12
N VAL A 77 15.77 -25.45 -30.20
CA VAL A 77 16.32 -25.67 -28.83
C VAL A 77 17.29 -26.86 -28.80
N VAL A 78 17.33 -27.70 -29.85
CA VAL A 78 18.16 -28.92 -29.89
C VAL A 78 19.55 -28.67 -30.50
N SER A 79 19.84 -27.47 -31.04
CA SER A 79 21.10 -27.18 -31.75
C SER A 79 22.14 -26.32 -31.01
N GLU A 80 21.90 -25.85 -29.78
CA GLU A 80 22.87 -24.99 -29.06
C GLU A 80 23.50 -25.60 -27.79
N THR A 81 23.37 -26.91 -27.58
CA THR A 81 24.10 -27.60 -26.49
C THR A 81 25.26 -28.43 -27.03
N SER A 82 26.29 -27.76 -27.55
CA SER A 82 27.61 -28.38 -27.67
C SER A 82 28.74 -27.34 -27.78
N VAL A 83 29.76 -27.55 -26.96
CA VAL A 83 31.20 -27.22 -27.14
C VAL A 83 31.82 -26.22 -26.15
N ALA A 84 32.58 -26.85 -25.23
CA ALA A 84 33.94 -26.55 -24.74
C ALA A 84 34.23 -25.57 -23.59
N VAL A 85 34.87 -26.19 -22.60
CA VAL A 85 35.74 -25.70 -21.53
C VAL A 85 36.98 -25.00 -22.07
N SER A 86 37.47 -23.96 -21.38
CA SER A 86 38.90 -23.59 -21.27
C SER A 86 39.15 -22.69 -20.05
N ASP A 87 40.37 -22.85 -19.50
CA ASP A 87 40.92 -22.46 -18.20
C ASP A 87 41.83 -21.20 -18.29
N GLU A 88 42.36 -20.76 -17.12
CA GLU A 88 43.33 -19.67 -16.81
C GLU A 88 42.77 -18.24 -16.65
N GLY A 89 43.16 -17.39 -15.68
CA GLY A 89 44.16 -17.43 -14.60
C GLY A 89 44.36 -16.00 -14.00
N ILE A 90 44.27 -15.89 -12.68
CA ILE A 90 44.92 -14.96 -11.70
C ILE A 90 45.36 -13.53 -12.17
N ASN A 91 44.90 -12.44 -11.53
CA ASN A 91 45.67 -11.71 -10.47
C ASN A 91 44.93 -10.51 -9.83
N LEU A 92 45.32 -10.25 -8.58
CA LEU A 92 44.92 -9.22 -7.61
C LEU A 92 45.39 -7.80 -7.98
N GLY A 93 44.61 -6.81 -7.51
CA GLY A 93 45.04 -5.41 -7.37
C GLY A 93 43.99 -4.62 -6.59
N GLY A 94 44.23 -4.43 -5.29
CA GLY A 94 43.42 -3.56 -4.44
C GLY A 94 43.98 -2.15 -4.42
N GLU A 95 43.10 -1.15 -4.29
CA GLU A 95 43.46 0.20 -3.88
C GLU A 95 42.30 0.82 -3.07
N SER A 96 42.60 1.05 -1.79
CA SER A 96 41.87 1.93 -0.87
C SER A 96 42.52 3.32 -0.92
N ALA A 97 41.71 4.38 -0.94
CA ALA A 97 42.07 5.74 -0.51
C ALA A 97 40.76 6.51 -0.23
N THR A 98 40.36 6.71 1.02
CA THR A 98 40.64 7.85 1.92
C THR A 98 40.06 9.20 1.47
N GLY A 99 39.26 9.80 2.34
CA GLY A 99 38.86 11.20 2.29
C GLY A 99 38.06 11.57 3.54
N ALA A 100 38.77 11.79 4.65
CA ALA A 100 38.21 12.29 5.90
C ALA A 100 38.28 13.82 5.97
N ASP A 101 37.30 14.36 6.70
CA ASP A 101 37.37 15.48 7.64
C ASP A 101 37.10 16.92 7.18
N CYS A 102 36.10 17.52 7.82
CA CYS A 102 36.07 18.91 8.26
C CYS A 102 35.11 19.07 9.47
N MET A 103 35.61 18.83 10.69
CA MET A 103 35.25 19.59 11.91
C MET A 103 35.68 21.07 11.75
N GLU A 104 35.17 22.12 12.41
CA GLU A 104 34.40 22.39 13.64
C GLU A 104 33.80 23.84 13.46
N VAL A 105 32.83 24.34 14.24
CA VAL A 105 33.03 25.22 15.42
C VAL A 105 31.65 25.58 15.97
N PHE A 106 31.39 25.35 17.26
CA PHE A 106 30.98 26.37 18.25
C PHE A 106 31.03 25.79 19.67
N GLN A 107 31.87 26.43 20.49
CA GLN A 107 32.22 26.06 21.87
C GLN A 107 31.13 26.39 22.90
N HIS A 108 31.07 25.51 23.90
CA HIS A 108 30.88 25.74 25.34
C HIS A 108 30.17 27.02 25.83
N ALA A 109 28.99 26.82 26.40
CA ALA A 109 28.50 27.60 27.54
C ALA A 109 28.09 26.63 28.67
N SER A 110 28.84 26.67 29.77
CA SER A 110 28.59 25.87 30.97
C SER A 110 27.36 26.38 31.72
N LEU A 111 26.41 25.49 32.02
CA LEU A 111 25.29 25.74 32.94
C LEU A 111 25.44 24.87 34.20
N PRO A 112 24.93 25.34 35.37
CA PRO A 112 25.33 24.83 36.67
C PRO A 112 24.73 23.46 37.01
N ALA A 113 25.48 22.71 37.83
CA ALA A 113 25.17 21.37 38.28
C ALA A 113 23.79 21.27 38.98
N PRO A 114 22.95 20.27 38.66
CA PRO A 114 21.76 19.97 39.45
C PRO A 114 22.16 19.28 40.76
N THR A 115 21.58 19.73 41.85
CA THR A 115 21.58 19.09 43.16
C THR A 115 21.05 17.64 43.09
N PRO A 116 21.61 16.71 43.89
CA PRO A 116 21.18 15.31 43.88
C PRO A 116 19.81 15.18 44.55
N VAL A 117 18.79 14.88 43.74
CA VAL A 117 17.52 14.32 44.22
C VAL A 117 17.76 12.82 44.45
N PRO A 118 17.26 12.18 45.53
CA PRO A 118 17.52 10.77 45.78
C PRO A 118 16.92 9.93 44.64
N GLU A 119 17.78 9.31 43.83
CA GLU A 119 17.38 8.21 42.95
C GLU A 119 16.90 7.07 43.85
N ASN A 120 15.59 6.89 43.94
CA ASN A 120 15.04 5.62 44.32
C ASN A 120 15.33 4.66 43.15
N ARG A 121 16.51 4.02 43.19
CA ARG A 121 16.88 2.92 42.31
C ARG A 121 16.04 1.70 42.66
N GLU A 122 14.77 1.75 42.30
CA GLU A 122 14.02 0.54 42.02
C GLU A 122 14.43 0.11 40.62
N THR A 123 15.45 -0.75 40.53
CA THR A 123 15.53 -1.68 39.40
C THR A 123 14.14 -2.26 39.21
N PRO A 124 13.53 -2.21 38.02
CA PRO A 124 12.30 -2.95 37.77
C PRO A 124 12.62 -4.42 38.02
N HIS A 125 12.23 -4.92 39.20
CA HIS A 125 12.12 -6.35 39.39
C HIS A 125 11.06 -6.78 38.38
N PHE A 126 11.49 -7.38 37.28
CA PHE A 126 10.63 -8.12 36.36
C PHE A 126 10.05 -9.28 37.16
N GLY A 127 9.01 -8.98 37.93
CA GLY A 127 8.34 -9.93 38.79
C GLY A 127 7.85 -11.10 37.95
N HIS A 128 7.91 -12.29 38.54
CA HIS A 128 7.18 -13.50 38.14
C HIS A 128 5.65 -13.26 38.22
N GLY A 129 5.14 -12.23 37.54
CA GLY A 129 3.72 -12.03 37.31
C GLY A 129 3.25 -12.98 36.23
N SER A 130 2.06 -13.54 36.39
CA SER A 130 1.40 -14.27 35.31
C SER A 130 1.28 -13.36 34.08
N LEU A 131 1.56 -13.87 32.88
CA LEU A 131 1.37 -13.13 31.62
C LEU A 131 -0.06 -12.57 31.50
N THR A 132 -1.02 -13.23 32.16
CA THR A 132 -2.42 -12.80 32.28
C THR A 132 -2.57 -11.40 32.85
N ASP A 133 -1.65 -10.95 33.71
CA ASP A 133 -1.70 -9.67 34.44
C ASP A 133 -0.66 -8.66 33.97
N ASP A 134 0.07 -8.98 32.90
CA ASP A 134 1.11 -8.10 32.34
C ASP A 134 0.49 -6.89 31.63
N ALA A 135 0.55 -5.72 32.28
CA ALA A 135 -0.05 -4.49 31.79
C ALA A 135 0.56 -4.02 30.45
N LEU A 136 1.86 -4.17 30.26
CA LEU A 136 2.54 -3.74 29.03
C LEU A 136 2.14 -4.63 27.85
N VAL A 137 2.04 -5.94 28.07
CA VAL A 137 1.56 -6.87 27.02
C VAL A 137 0.09 -6.56 26.67
N LYS A 138 -0.76 -6.28 27.67
CA LYS A 138 -2.14 -5.83 27.41
C LYS A 138 -2.20 -4.53 26.61
N SER A 139 -1.31 -3.58 26.90
CA SER A 139 -1.19 -2.34 26.13
C SER A 139 -0.80 -2.61 24.66
N TYR A 140 0.14 -3.52 24.41
CA TYR A 140 0.47 -3.97 23.04
C TYR A 140 -0.74 -4.55 22.30
N TYR A 141 -1.50 -5.47 22.93
CA TYR A 141 -2.67 -6.08 22.28
C TYR A 141 -3.78 -5.06 22.01
N THR A 142 -3.94 -4.08 22.90
CA THR A 142 -4.93 -3.01 22.76
C THR A 142 -4.56 -2.05 21.63
N ASN A 143 -3.29 -1.62 21.57
CA ASN A 143 -2.89 -0.48 20.76
C ASN A 143 -2.10 -0.84 19.50
N PHE A 144 -1.57 -2.05 19.35
CA PHE A 144 -0.67 -2.37 18.23
C PHE A 144 -0.98 -3.67 17.52
N HIS A 145 -1.44 -4.71 18.23
CA HIS A 145 -1.59 -6.04 17.64
C HIS A 145 -2.52 -6.07 16.42
N HIS A 146 -3.67 -5.40 16.49
CA HIS A 146 -4.64 -5.34 15.39
C HIS A 146 -4.10 -4.65 14.12
N LEU A 147 -3.05 -3.82 14.25
CA LEU A 147 -2.38 -3.18 13.12
C LEU A 147 -1.44 -4.15 12.39
N HIS A 148 -0.90 -5.14 13.13
CA HIS A 148 0.04 -6.15 12.67
C HIS A 148 -0.26 -7.53 13.29
N PRO A 149 -1.38 -8.19 12.91
CA PRO A 149 -1.93 -9.34 13.65
C PRO A 149 -1.27 -10.66 13.26
N PHE A 150 0.03 -10.82 13.55
CA PHE A 150 0.81 -12.03 13.24
C PHE A 150 1.27 -12.84 14.45
N ALA A 151 1.31 -12.23 15.64
CA ALA A 151 1.57 -12.94 16.87
C ALA A 151 0.37 -13.82 17.28
N PRO A 152 0.51 -14.80 18.19
CA PRO A 152 -0.63 -15.55 18.71
C PRO A 152 -1.68 -14.62 19.35
N PRO A 153 -2.99 -14.94 19.31
CA PRO A 153 -4.00 -14.19 20.04
C PRO A 153 -3.69 -14.20 21.55
N PHE A 154 -4.02 -13.13 22.28
CA PHE A 154 -3.58 -12.97 23.68
C PHE A 154 -3.93 -14.18 24.57
N LYS A 155 -5.16 -14.69 24.49
CA LYS A 155 -5.61 -15.85 25.27
C LYS A 155 -4.78 -17.10 24.96
N HIS A 156 -4.46 -17.30 23.68
CA HIS A 156 -3.62 -18.41 23.22
C HIS A 156 -2.16 -18.22 23.63
N LEU A 157 -1.61 -17.00 23.55
CA LEU A 157 -0.25 -16.70 24.01
C LEU A 157 -0.07 -17.02 25.50
N VAL A 158 -1.06 -16.69 26.34
CA VAL A 158 -1.04 -17.05 27.78
C VAL A 158 -0.94 -18.57 27.96
N GLN A 159 -1.72 -19.35 27.22
CA GLN A 159 -1.67 -20.82 27.29
C GLN A 159 -0.35 -21.37 26.76
N LEU A 160 0.11 -20.86 25.60
CA LEU A 160 1.34 -21.28 24.95
C LEU A 160 2.58 -20.97 25.80
N SER A 161 2.59 -19.85 26.53
CA SER A 161 3.69 -19.50 27.43
C SER A 161 3.92 -20.52 28.56
N GLN A 162 2.92 -21.35 28.86
CA GLN A 162 2.97 -22.37 29.91
C GLN A 162 3.21 -23.78 29.36
N THR A 163 2.77 -24.05 28.13
CA THR A 163 2.62 -25.42 27.62
C THR A 163 3.37 -25.69 26.32
N SER A 164 3.83 -24.66 25.62
CA SER A 164 4.46 -24.80 24.30
C SER A 164 5.88 -25.37 24.38
N ALA A 165 6.29 -26.03 23.30
CA ALA A 165 7.68 -26.39 23.07
C ALA A 165 8.56 -25.17 22.69
N PHE A 166 7.95 -24.06 22.28
CA PHE A 166 8.62 -22.82 21.93
C PHE A 166 8.77 -21.88 23.12
N ASN A 167 9.90 -21.17 23.18
CA ASN A 167 10.11 -20.11 24.15
C ASN A 167 9.61 -18.77 23.60
N PHE A 168 8.43 -18.33 24.03
CA PHE A 168 7.82 -17.06 23.63
C PHE A 168 8.34 -15.82 24.39
N ASN A 169 9.24 -15.97 25.37
CA ASN A 169 9.76 -14.84 26.14
C ASN A 169 10.39 -13.71 25.28
N PRO A 170 11.11 -14.01 24.19
CA PRO A 170 11.65 -12.96 23.31
C PRO A 170 10.56 -12.16 22.59
N LEU A 171 9.48 -12.83 22.15
CA LEU A 171 8.32 -12.16 21.57
C LEU A 171 7.62 -11.28 22.62
N ILE A 172 7.41 -11.83 23.83
CA ILE A 172 6.80 -11.11 24.96
C ILE A 172 7.64 -9.89 25.34
N ALA A 173 8.97 -9.98 25.31
CA ALA A 173 9.86 -8.84 25.55
C ALA A 173 9.63 -7.72 24.52
N SER A 174 9.54 -8.06 23.23
CA SER A 174 9.25 -7.06 22.17
C SER A 174 7.87 -6.43 22.37
N MET A 175 6.86 -7.24 22.75
CA MET A 175 5.52 -6.73 23.08
C MET A 175 5.55 -5.76 24.27
N ARG A 176 6.31 -6.05 25.32
CA ARG A 176 6.46 -5.16 26.49
C ARG A 176 7.08 -3.82 26.12
N LEU A 177 8.10 -3.82 25.26
CA LEU A 177 8.71 -2.59 24.76
C LEU A 177 7.69 -1.73 24.00
N ILE A 178 6.93 -2.33 23.09
CA ILE A 178 5.89 -1.61 22.33
C ILE A 178 4.77 -1.12 23.26
N GLY A 179 4.30 -1.97 24.19
CA GLY A 179 3.31 -1.58 25.20
C GLY A 179 3.78 -0.40 26.04
N HIS A 180 5.05 -0.40 26.45
CA HIS A 180 5.66 0.73 27.15
C HIS A 180 5.65 2.00 26.31
N ILE A 181 5.99 1.92 25.02
CA ILE A 181 5.94 3.07 24.10
C ILE A 181 4.52 3.66 24.05
N TYR A 182 3.48 2.83 23.98
CA TYR A 182 2.10 3.32 23.99
C TYR A 182 1.67 3.90 25.35
N ASP A 183 2.14 3.36 26.47
CA ASP A 183 1.76 3.85 27.79
C ASP A 183 2.51 5.14 28.20
N THR A 184 3.77 5.29 27.78
CA THR A 184 4.66 6.36 28.28
C THR A 184 5.10 7.35 27.20
N HIS A 185 4.94 7.00 25.92
CA HIS A 185 5.49 7.73 24.77
C HIS A 185 7.01 7.93 24.87
N GLN A 186 7.71 6.96 25.47
CA GLN A 186 9.16 6.98 25.69
C GLN A 186 9.84 5.68 25.26
N TRP A 187 11.11 5.81 24.86
CA TRP A 187 11.98 4.65 24.66
C TRP A 187 12.51 4.15 26.00
N SER A 188 12.60 2.83 26.16
CA SER A 188 13.18 2.21 27.35
C SER A 188 14.39 1.38 26.98
N GLU A 189 15.59 1.89 27.32
CA GLU A 189 16.85 1.17 27.09
C GLU A 189 16.90 -0.16 27.83
N SER A 190 16.29 -0.25 29.02
CA SER A 190 16.23 -1.48 29.79
C SER A 190 15.35 -2.53 29.13
N LEU A 191 14.18 -2.15 28.61
CA LEU A 191 13.31 -3.07 27.85
C LEU A 191 13.94 -3.46 26.51
N SER A 192 14.58 -2.50 25.82
CA SER A 192 15.32 -2.75 24.58
C SER A 192 16.44 -3.77 24.78
N SER A 193 17.28 -3.58 25.80
CA SER A 193 18.34 -4.52 26.17
C SER A 193 17.78 -5.89 26.56
N ALA A 194 16.60 -5.93 27.21
CA ALA A 194 15.93 -7.18 27.54
C ALA A 194 15.46 -7.94 26.29
N VAL A 195 14.95 -7.25 25.26
CA VAL A 195 14.59 -7.85 23.96
C VAL A 195 15.81 -8.53 23.35
N GLU A 196 16.94 -7.82 23.25
CA GLU A 196 18.18 -8.33 22.65
C GLU A 196 18.75 -9.51 23.44
N ALA A 197 18.74 -9.44 24.76
CA ALA A 197 19.18 -10.53 25.63
C ALA A 197 18.31 -11.78 25.46
N GLN A 198 17.00 -11.62 25.35
CA GLN A 198 16.06 -12.74 25.14
C GLN A 198 16.22 -13.36 23.75
N ILE A 199 16.36 -12.54 22.70
CA ILE A 199 16.61 -13.04 21.33
C ILE A 199 17.93 -13.82 21.27
N SER A 200 18.98 -13.34 21.95
CA SER A 200 20.31 -14.00 21.96
C SER A 200 20.32 -15.36 22.66
N GLN A 201 19.32 -15.66 23.49
CA GLN A 201 19.17 -16.97 24.15
C GLN A 201 18.52 -18.02 23.26
N LEU A 202 17.87 -17.62 22.15
CA LEU A 202 17.23 -18.55 21.24
C LEU A 202 18.26 -19.26 20.35
N LYS A 203 17.97 -20.53 20.04
CA LYS A 203 18.73 -21.28 19.04
C LYS A 203 18.54 -20.62 17.67
N PRO A 204 19.56 -20.56 16.80
CA PRO A 204 19.43 -19.96 15.46
C PRO A 204 18.26 -20.51 14.62
N SER A 205 17.86 -21.76 14.86
CA SER A 205 16.75 -22.43 14.17
C SER A 205 15.38 -22.24 14.86
N ASP A 206 15.27 -21.42 15.91
CA ASP A 206 14.01 -21.17 16.61
C ASP A 206 13.18 -20.12 15.87
N PRO A 207 11.98 -20.47 15.37
CA PRO A 207 11.18 -19.56 14.56
C PRO A 207 10.58 -18.38 15.33
N VAL A 208 10.52 -18.44 16.67
CA VAL A 208 10.07 -17.30 17.49
C VAL A 208 10.98 -16.07 17.30
N GLN A 209 12.25 -16.27 16.91
CA GLN A 209 13.16 -15.18 16.59
C GLN A 209 12.60 -14.27 15.50
N VAL A 210 11.94 -14.84 14.48
CA VAL A 210 11.37 -14.05 13.37
C VAL A 210 10.32 -13.08 13.91
N GLN A 211 9.41 -13.56 14.77
CA GLN A 211 8.35 -12.72 15.34
C GLN A 211 8.91 -11.63 16.26
N ALA A 212 9.84 -12.00 17.14
CA ALA A 212 10.45 -11.07 18.09
C ALA A 212 11.24 -9.96 17.39
N ARG A 213 12.06 -10.33 16.40
CA ARG A 213 12.85 -9.38 15.59
C ARG A 213 11.98 -8.50 14.72
N LEU A 214 10.89 -9.04 14.15
CA LEU A 214 9.95 -8.26 13.34
C LEU A 214 9.23 -7.18 14.17
N LEU A 215 8.75 -7.49 15.39
CA LEU A 215 8.19 -6.45 16.26
C LEU A 215 9.24 -5.42 16.68
N TYR A 216 10.42 -5.90 17.06
CA TYR A 216 11.50 -5.02 17.54
C TYR A 216 12.01 -4.09 16.43
N SER A 217 12.12 -4.57 15.19
CA SER A 217 12.56 -3.76 14.05
C SER A 217 11.59 -2.61 13.78
N ILE A 218 10.27 -2.84 13.83
CA ILE A 218 9.26 -1.80 13.63
C ILE A 218 9.38 -0.74 14.73
N ALA A 219 9.51 -1.15 15.99
CA ALA A 219 9.67 -0.23 17.11
C ALA A 219 10.93 0.64 16.93
N LEU A 220 12.10 0.01 16.69
CA LEU A 220 13.37 0.71 16.43
C LEU A 220 13.24 1.72 15.28
N PHE A 221 12.62 1.32 14.17
CA PHE A 221 12.54 2.13 12.96
C PHE A 221 11.77 3.43 13.17
N TRP A 222 10.63 3.34 13.88
CA TRP A 222 9.76 4.48 14.16
C TRP A 222 10.22 5.30 15.38
N TYR A 223 11.08 4.71 16.23
CA TYR A 223 11.85 5.41 17.26
C TYR A 223 13.20 5.95 16.79
N THR A 224 13.47 5.93 15.48
CA THR A 224 14.60 6.57 14.79
C THR A 224 15.94 5.82 14.80
N PHE A 225 15.99 4.60 15.34
CA PHE A 225 17.12 3.66 15.27
C PHE A 225 17.14 2.91 13.93
N LYS A 226 17.40 3.65 12.84
CA LYS A 226 17.23 3.14 11.46
C LYS A 226 18.16 1.98 11.11
N ALA A 227 19.42 2.02 11.55
CA ALA A 227 20.41 1.01 11.19
C ALA A 227 20.10 -0.31 11.90
N GLU A 228 19.88 -0.24 13.20
CA GLU A 228 19.52 -1.34 14.07
C GLU A 228 18.20 -1.98 13.63
N ALA A 229 17.20 -1.16 13.27
CA ALA A 229 15.95 -1.65 12.72
C ALA A 229 16.16 -2.47 11.43
N LYS A 230 17.06 -2.01 10.55
CA LYS A 230 17.38 -2.73 9.33
C LYS A 230 18.11 -4.04 9.64
N ASP A 231 19.06 -4.04 10.57
CA ASP A 231 19.79 -5.25 10.97
C ASP A 231 18.84 -6.30 11.54
N GLN A 232 17.90 -5.90 12.40
CA GLN A 232 16.89 -6.81 12.96
C GLN A 232 15.94 -7.35 11.87
N MET A 233 15.53 -6.49 10.92
CA MET A 233 14.68 -6.91 9.81
C MET A 233 15.41 -7.90 8.88
N ASP A 234 16.64 -7.58 8.50
CA ASP A 234 17.47 -8.44 7.64
C ASP A 234 17.71 -9.79 8.32
N ALA A 235 18.02 -9.82 9.62
CA ALA A 235 18.16 -11.05 10.39
C ALA A 235 16.86 -11.85 10.49
N ALA A 236 15.70 -11.19 10.61
CA ALA A 236 14.40 -11.87 10.63
C ALA A 236 14.12 -12.55 9.28
N ILE A 237 14.43 -11.89 8.16
CA ILE A 237 14.31 -12.44 6.81
C ILE A 237 15.23 -13.64 6.62
N ASP A 238 16.51 -13.50 7.00
CA ASP A 238 17.50 -14.57 6.84
C ASP A 238 17.09 -15.84 7.63
N VAL A 239 16.59 -15.67 8.86
CA VAL A 239 16.07 -16.79 9.66
C VAL A 239 14.81 -17.39 9.03
N ALA A 240 13.84 -16.57 8.61
CA ALA A 240 12.60 -17.06 8.01
C ALA A 240 12.84 -17.86 6.73
N VAL A 241 13.68 -17.34 5.83
CA VAL A 241 14.06 -18.00 4.58
C VAL A 241 14.88 -19.26 4.85
N GLY A 242 15.84 -19.20 5.78
CA GLY A 242 16.65 -20.35 6.18
C GLY A 242 15.84 -21.49 6.80
N LEU A 243 14.72 -21.18 7.45
CA LEU A 243 13.75 -22.15 7.97
C LEU A 243 12.70 -22.58 6.95
N GLU A 244 12.70 -21.98 5.75
CA GLU A 244 11.69 -22.17 4.71
C GLU A 244 10.27 -21.80 5.18
N MET A 245 10.15 -20.76 6.02
CA MET A 245 8.87 -20.30 6.59
C MET A 245 7.84 -19.90 5.54
N GLN A 246 8.29 -19.55 4.33
CA GLN A 246 7.46 -19.28 3.15
C GLN A 246 6.74 -20.51 2.59
N LYS A 247 7.07 -21.72 3.05
CA LYS A 247 6.50 -22.96 2.54
C LYS A 247 5.33 -23.46 3.38
N GLN A 248 4.34 -24.09 2.74
CA GLN A 248 3.18 -24.68 3.41
C GLN A 248 3.59 -25.71 4.48
N GLU A 249 4.60 -26.52 4.20
CA GLU A 249 5.09 -27.58 5.07
C GLU A 249 5.64 -27.06 6.39
N PHE A 250 6.20 -25.84 6.39
CA PHE A 250 6.75 -25.21 7.59
C PHE A 250 5.66 -25.02 8.65
N ALA A 251 4.55 -24.36 8.27
CA ALA A 251 3.46 -24.06 9.20
C ALA A 251 2.86 -25.34 9.79
N VAL A 252 2.70 -26.39 8.99
CA VAL A 252 2.20 -27.70 9.44
C VAL A 252 3.18 -28.37 10.41
N THR A 253 4.47 -28.32 10.11
CA THR A 253 5.52 -28.98 10.91
C THR A 253 5.71 -28.28 12.25
N PHE A 254 5.88 -26.96 12.24
CA PHE A 254 6.12 -26.16 13.44
C PHE A 254 4.83 -25.75 14.17
N GLY A 255 3.67 -25.99 13.57
CA GLY A 255 2.37 -25.79 14.22
C GLY A 255 1.99 -26.91 15.18
N PHE A 256 2.69 -28.05 15.19
CA PHE A 256 2.45 -29.19 16.08
C PHE A 256 0.98 -29.64 16.17
N ARG A 257 0.25 -29.58 15.04
CA ARG A 257 -1.19 -29.88 14.92
C ARG A 257 -2.13 -28.93 15.68
N ASP A 258 -1.63 -27.83 16.24
CA ASP A 258 -2.44 -26.75 16.78
C ASP A 258 -2.84 -25.80 15.63
N PRO A 259 -4.14 -25.70 15.28
CA PRO A 259 -4.61 -24.83 14.20
C PRO A 259 -4.20 -23.36 14.38
N VAL A 260 -4.16 -22.86 15.62
CA VAL A 260 -3.79 -21.47 15.92
C VAL A 260 -2.31 -21.25 15.66
N MET A 261 -1.46 -22.22 16.01
CA MET A 261 -0.03 -22.13 15.73
C MET A 261 0.29 -22.27 14.23
N ILE A 262 -0.42 -23.14 13.51
CA ILE A 262 -0.28 -23.24 12.04
C ILE A 262 -0.62 -21.89 11.41
N GLU A 263 -1.72 -21.26 11.81
CA GLU A 263 -2.13 -19.94 11.33
C GLU A 263 -1.15 -18.83 11.72
N CYS A 264 -0.65 -18.85 12.96
CA CYS A 264 0.34 -17.91 13.46
C CYS A 264 1.61 -17.89 12.60
N TRP A 265 2.10 -19.07 12.17
CA TRP A 265 3.27 -19.17 11.30
C TRP A 265 3.01 -18.64 9.89
N ARG A 266 1.84 -18.91 9.30
CA ARG A 266 1.45 -18.31 8.01
C ARG A 266 1.41 -16.78 8.10
N ARG A 267 0.76 -16.25 9.14
CA ARG A 267 0.66 -14.80 9.37
C ARG A 267 2.04 -14.18 9.60
N THR A 268 2.95 -14.88 10.26
CA THR A 268 4.34 -14.42 10.49
C THR A 268 5.08 -14.23 9.18
N TRP A 269 5.06 -15.21 8.28
CA TRP A 269 5.66 -15.06 6.94
C TRP A 269 5.06 -13.89 6.18
N TRP A 270 3.73 -13.82 6.11
CA TRP A 270 3.06 -12.80 5.33
C TRP A 270 3.24 -11.38 5.89
N MET A 271 3.27 -11.22 7.21
CA MET A 271 3.60 -9.92 7.80
C MET A 271 5.06 -9.54 7.57
N LEU A 272 5.98 -10.50 7.63
CA LEU A 272 7.39 -10.25 7.29
C LEU A 272 7.52 -9.71 5.86
N PHE A 273 6.82 -10.34 4.90
CA PHE A 273 6.73 -9.87 3.52
C PHE A 273 6.13 -8.45 3.39
N ILE A 274 5.02 -8.16 4.09
CA ILE A 274 4.38 -6.84 4.08
C ILE A 274 5.31 -5.75 4.65
N VAL A 275 5.99 -6.05 5.76
CA VAL A 275 6.88 -5.08 6.43
C VAL A 275 8.17 -4.88 5.63
N ASP A 276 8.70 -5.92 4.98
CA ASP A 276 9.86 -5.79 4.08
C ASP A 276 9.52 -4.87 2.88
N ALA A 277 8.33 -5.03 2.28
CA ALA A 277 7.84 -4.10 1.26
C ALA A 277 7.72 -2.66 1.77
N SER A 278 7.21 -2.50 3.00
CA SER A 278 7.06 -1.19 3.65
C SER A 278 8.41 -0.53 3.92
N TYR A 279 9.43 -1.31 4.29
CA TYR A 279 10.81 -0.84 4.46
C TYR A 279 11.41 -0.41 3.12
N ALA A 280 11.28 -1.24 2.09
CA ALA A 280 11.77 -0.93 0.74
C ALA A 280 11.18 0.40 0.24
N GLY A 281 9.86 0.58 0.37
CA GLY A 281 9.17 1.83 0.03
C GLY A 281 9.63 3.03 0.88
N THR A 282 9.63 2.89 2.21
CA THR A 282 9.95 4.02 3.12
C THR A 282 11.40 4.46 3.03
N LEU A 283 12.33 3.55 2.78
CA LEU A 283 13.75 3.86 2.66
C LEU A 283 14.13 4.32 1.26
N GLY A 284 13.21 4.27 0.29
CA GLY A 284 13.50 4.53 -1.12
C GLY A 284 14.52 3.55 -1.69
N THR A 285 14.68 2.38 -1.07
CA THR A 285 15.63 1.35 -1.50
C THR A 285 14.89 0.27 -2.25
N MET A 286 15.38 -0.15 -3.42
CA MET A 286 14.87 -1.33 -4.13
C MET A 286 15.28 -2.66 -3.46
N ASN A 287 15.53 -2.64 -2.14
CA ASN A 287 15.96 -3.80 -1.36
C ASN A 287 14.74 -4.46 -0.72
N PHE A 288 13.94 -5.14 -1.53
CA PHE A 288 12.79 -5.94 -1.10
C PHE A 288 13.18 -7.43 -1.16
N LYS A 289 13.84 -7.92 -0.11
CA LYS A 289 14.54 -9.22 -0.15
C LYS A 289 13.59 -10.41 -0.31
N THR A 290 12.41 -10.33 0.30
CA THR A 290 11.40 -11.40 0.26
C THR A 290 10.62 -11.46 -1.06
N LEU A 291 10.72 -10.46 -1.93
CA LEU A 291 9.97 -10.40 -3.20
C LEU A 291 10.24 -11.59 -4.12
N HIS A 292 11.49 -12.03 -4.20
CA HIS A 292 11.92 -13.10 -5.10
C HIS A 292 11.90 -14.48 -4.44
N VAL A 293 11.42 -14.57 -3.20
CA VAL A 293 11.25 -15.83 -2.49
C VAL A 293 9.86 -16.36 -2.81
N GLU A 294 9.77 -17.42 -3.62
CA GLU A 294 8.49 -17.99 -4.05
C GLU A 294 7.76 -18.65 -2.87
N PRO A 295 6.59 -18.13 -2.46
CA PRO A 295 5.86 -18.65 -1.31
C PRO A 295 4.84 -19.73 -1.72
N THR A 296 4.83 -20.84 -0.99
CA THR A 296 3.70 -21.81 -1.02
C THR A 296 2.84 -21.73 0.23
N ALA A 297 3.20 -20.89 1.21
CA ALA A 297 2.40 -20.60 2.39
C ALA A 297 1.01 -20.10 2.00
N GLU A 298 0.00 -20.69 2.62
CA GLU A 298 -1.39 -20.37 2.34
C GLU A 298 -1.76 -18.98 2.91
N LEU A 299 -2.89 -18.44 2.47
CA LEU A 299 -3.37 -17.13 2.89
C LEU A 299 -4.01 -17.17 4.29
N PRO A 300 -3.77 -16.14 5.13
CA PRO A 300 -4.37 -16.07 6.47
C PRO A 300 -5.91 -15.99 6.45
N CYS A 301 -6.53 -16.47 7.53
CA CYS A 301 -7.97 -16.36 7.76
C CYS A 301 -8.39 -14.97 8.27
N GLU A 302 -9.68 -14.75 8.54
CA GLU A 302 -10.18 -13.49 9.12
C GLU A 302 -9.69 -13.30 10.56
N GLU A 303 -9.59 -12.04 10.98
CA GLU A 303 -9.08 -11.68 12.31
C GLU A 303 -9.97 -12.25 13.42
N SER A 304 -11.30 -12.27 13.23
CA SER A 304 -12.24 -12.86 14.19
C SER A 304 -12.04 -14.37 14.36
N ASP A 305 -11.75 -15.07 13.26
CA ASP A 305 -11.55 -16.52 13.28
C ASP A 305 -10.27 -16.87 14.03
N TYR A 306 -9.20 -16.12 13.75
CA TYR A 306 -7.91 -16.26 14.43
C TYR A 306 -8.02 -15.94 15.93
N GLU A 307 -8.64 -14.81 16.29
CA GLU A 307 -8.84 -14.40 17.70
C GLU A 307 -9.69 -15.41 18.49
N SER A 308 -10.68 -16.03 17.85
CA SER A 308 -11.52 -17.06 18.48
C SER A 308 -10.83 -18.42 18.63
N GLY A 309 -9.77 -18.67 17.85
CA GLY A 309 -9.13 -19.98 17.73
C GLY A 309 -9.84 -20.95 16.77
N THR A 310 -10.93 -20.53 16.14
CA THR A 310 -11.70 -21.33 15.18
C THR A 310 -11.15 -21.14 13.76
N VAL A 311 -9.92 -21.61 13.53
CA VAL A 311 -9.22 -21.39 12.25
C VAL A 311 -9.87 -22.24 11.13
N PRO A 312 -10.37 -21.62 10.04
CA PRO A 312 -10.97 -22.34 8.93
C PRO A 312 -9.91 -23.03 8.06
N ALA A 313 -10.37 -23.85 7.10
CA ALA A 313 -9.51 -24.37 6.07
C ALA A 313 -8.88 -23.20 5.27
N PRO A 314 -7.55 -23.18 5.11
CA PRO A 314 -6.85 -22.09 4.46
C PRO A 314 -7.09 -22.09 2.94
N LYS A 315 -7.00 -20.92 2.32
CA LYS A 315 -7.05 -20.73 0.86
C LYS A 315 -5.65 -20.45 0.33
N THR A 316 -5.38 -20.82 -0.90
CA THR A 316 -4.07 -20.67 -1.53
C THR A 316 -3.93 -19.33 -2.27
N LEU A 317 -2.69 -18.95 -2.60
CA LEU A 317 -2.44 -17.83 -3.51
C LEU A 317 -3.05 -18.07 -4.90
N GLN A 318 -3.06 -19.32 -5.37
CA GLN A 318 -3.65 -19.68 -6.65
C GLN A 318 -5.17 -19.42 -6.65
N ASP A 319 -5.86 -19.72 -5.55
CA ASP A 319 -7.29 -19.41 -5.39
C ASP A 319 -7.52 -17.90 -5.48
N PHE A 320 -6.65 -17.10 -4.85
CA PHE A 320 -6.77 -15.64 -4.89
C PHE A 320 -6.47 -15.07 -6.28
N ASP A 321 -5.45 -15.59 -6.97
CA ASP A 321 -4.98 -15.11 -8.27
C ASP A 321 -5.90 -15.54 -9.43
N SER A 322 -6.87 -16.42 -9.18
CA SER A 322 -7.86 -16.86 -10.18
C SER A 322 -9.31 -16.53 -9.80
N ARG A 323 -9.52 -15.71 -8.76
CA ARG A 323 -10.82 -15.40 -8.17
C ARG A 323 -11.83 -14.79 -9.14
N GLU A 324 -11.37 -14.09 -10.18
CA GLU A 324 -12.23 -13.49 -11.21
C GLU A 324 -12.90 -14.52 -12.13
N PHE A 325 -12.44 -15.76 -12.11
CA PHE A 325 -12.97 -16.86 -12.92
C PHE A 325 -13.85 -17.82 -12.13
N ASP A 326 -14.01 -17.61 -10.83
CA ASP A 326 -14.88 -18.45 -10.01
C ASP A 326 -16.36 -18.17 -10.32
N SER A 327 -17.17 -19.21 -10.19
CA SER A 327 -18.63 -19.16 -10.36
C SER A 327 -19.36 -18.58 -9.15
N GLU A 328 -18.73 -18.56 -7.98
CA GLU A 328 -19.24 -17.95 -6.74
C GLU A 328 -18.34 -16.77 -6.32
N ASP A 329 -18.93 -15.78 -5.63
CA ASP A 329 -18.17 -14.65 -5.08
C ASP A 329 -17.31 -15.14 -3.90
N VAL A 330 -16.11 -15.65 -4.19
CA VAL A 330 -15.17 -16.12 -3.17
C VAL A 330 -14.57 -14.92 -2.42
N VAL A 331 -14.91 -14.79 -1.14
CA VAL A 331 -14.40 -13.74 -0.26
C VAL A 331 -13.14 -14.25 0.47
N PHE A 332 -12.10 -13.43 0.49
CA PHE A 332 -10.85 -13.67 1.24
C PHE A 332 -10.76 -12.74 2.46
N SER A 333 -9.83 -13.03 3.37
CA SER A 333 -9.60 -12.19 4.54
C SER A 333 -9.04 -10.82 4.17
N SER A 334 -9.21 -9.84 5.06
CA SER A 334 -8.60 -8.51 4.89
C SER A 334 -7.07 -8.61 4.81
N PHE A 335 -6.48 -9.54 5.56
CA PHE A 335 -5.05 -9.87 5.47
C PHE A 335 -4.67 -10.37 4.06
N ALA A 336 -5.44 -11.29 3.48
CA ALA A 336 -5.20 -11.77 2.12
C ALA A 336 -5.27 -10.64 1.07
N TYR A 337 -6.22 -9.70 1.20
CA TYR A 337 -6.28 -8.55 0.31
C TYR A 337 -5.10 -7.59 0.48
N LEU A 338 -4.60 -7.38 1.71
CA LEU A 338 -3.36 -6.62 1.96
C LEU A 338 -2.14 -7.30 1.31
N ILE A 339 -2.01 -8.62 1.43
CA ILE A 339 -0.97 -9.39 0.73
C ILE A 339 -1.10 -9.18 -0.78
N GLY A 340 -2.32 -9.28 -1.32
CA GLY A 340 -2.60 -9.03 -2.73
C GLY A 340 -2.23 -7.60 -3.16
N ALA A 341 -2.49 -6.60 -2.34
CA ALA A 341 -2.12 -5.21 -2.60
C ALA A 341 -0.59 -5.02 -2.65
N VAL A 342 0.14 -5.62 -1.71
CA VAL A 342 1.62 -5.59 -1.70
C VAL A 342 2.18 -6.30 -2.93
N ARG A 343 1.70 -7.49 -3.26
CA ARG A 343 2.11 -8.23 -4.48
C ARG A 343 1.83 -7.42 -5.74
N CYS A 344 0.64 -6.82 -5.84
CA CYS A 344 0.25 -5.95 -6.95
C CYS A 344 1.19 -4.74 -7.09
N ALA A 345 1.42 -4.01 -6.01
CA ALA A 345 2.32 -2.85 -6.01
C ALA A 345 3.75 -3.24 -6.39
N ALA A 346 4.27 -4.32 -5.83
CA ALA A 346 5.63 -4.80 -6.11
C ALA A 346 5.81 -5.23 -7.57
N GLN A 347 4.85 -5.96 -8.13
CA GLN A 347 4.87 -6.37 -9.54
C GLN A 347 4.93 -5.14 -10.46
N VAL A 348 4.07 -4.15 -10.22
CA VAL A 348 4.04 -2.94 -11.05
C VAL A 348 5.34 -2.14 -10.90
N ILE A 349 5.89 -2.01 -9.69
CA ILE A 349 7.18 -1.33 -9.46
C ILE A 349 8.33 -2.04 -10.18
N CYS A 350 8.37 -3.38 -10.17
CA CYS A 350 9.41 -4.15 -10.87
C CYS A 350 9.30 -4.06 -12.40
N MET A 351 8.08 -3.91 -12.93
CA MET A 351 7.84 -3.69 -14.35
C MET A 351 8.07 -2.23 -14.77
N SER A 352 8.06 -1.31 -13.80
CA SER A 352 8.26 0.12 -14.05
C SER A 352 9.73 0.43 -14.29
N PRO A 353 10.06 1.25 -15.29
CA PRO A 353 11.42 1.68 -15.55
C PRO A 353 11.96 2.51 -14.39
N LYS A 354 13.22 2.28 -14.00
CA LYS A 354 13.91 3.02 -12.91
C LYS A 354 13.95 4.53 -13.17
N ARG A 355 13.94 4.92 -14.44
CA ARG A 355 13.78 6.30 -14.90
C ARG A 355 12.78 6.28 -16.04
N ALA A 356 11.57 6.76 -15.78
CA ALA A 356 10.55 6.84 -16.79
C ALA A 356 10.96 7.82 -17.90
N THR A 357 10.91 7.38 -19.15
CA THR A 357 10.98 8.23 -20.33
C THR A 357 9.58 8.49 -20.86
N ARG A 358 9.45 9.34 -21.88
CA ARG A 358 8.16 9.63 -22.51
C ARG A 358 7.50 8.36 -23.07
N GLU A 359 8.29 7.49 -23.66
CA GLU A 359 7.84 6.25 -24.31
C GLU A 359 7.23 5.25 -23.32
N ASP A 360 7.51 5.43 -22.02
CA ASP A 360 6.98 4.58 -20.96
C ASP A 360 5.56 4.97 -20.52
N SER A 361 5.05 6.14 -20.92
CA SER A 361 3.74 6.65 -20.47
C SER A 361 2.59 5.68 -20.76
N GLU A 362 2.44 5.26 -22.02
CA GLU A 362 1.38 4.34 -22.43
C GLU A 362 1.57 2.94 -21.80
N ALA A 363 2.82 2.47 -21.70
CA ALA A 363 3.13 1.17 -21.11
C ALA A 363 2.81 1.14 -19.60
N ILE A 364 3.11 2.22 -18.88
CA ILE A 364 2.76 2.38 -17.47
C ILE A 364 1.25 2.43 -17.31
N ILE A 365 0.53 3.25 -18.09
CA ILE A 365 -0.94 3.27 -18.03
C ILE A 365 -1.49 1.87 -18.30
N GLN A 366 -1.04 1.19 -19.35
CA GLN A 366 -1.59 -0.11 -19.72
C GLN A 366 -1.29 -1.22 -18.68
N SER A 367 -0.14 -1.19 -18.02
CA SER A 367 0.26 -2.22 -17.06
C SER A 367 -0.13 -1.89 -15.62
N ALA A 368 0.23 -0.69 -15.14
CA ALA A 368 -0.01 -0.24 -13.76
C ALA A 368 -1.50 -0.03 -13.49
N ASP A 369 -2.19 0.76 -14.34
CA ASP A 369 -3.62 1.04 -14.10
C ASP A 369 -4.45 -0.23 -14.19
N SER A 370 -4.14 -1.12 -15.15
CA SER A 370 -4.85 -2.40 -15.26
C SER A 370 -4.71 -3.23 -13.99
N ALA A 371 -3.53 -3.27 -13.38
CA ALA A 371 -3.29 -4.02 -12.15
C ALA A 371 -4.00 -3.38 -10.93
N PHE A 372 -3.84 -2.07 -10.73
CA PHE A 372 -4.44 -1.36 -9.59
C PHE A 372 -5.97 -1.27 -9.69
N ASP A 373 -6.50 -0.91 -10.87
CA ASP A 373 -7.94 -0.84 -11.08
C ASP A 373 -8.56 -2.24 -11.01
N ALA A 374 -7.91 -3.30 -11.52
CA ALA A 374 -8.41 -4.67 -11.35
C ALA A 374 -8.45 -5.08 -9.88
N TRP A 375 -7.42 -4.77 -9.08
CA TRP A 375 -7.44 -5.05 -7.64
C TRP A 375 -8.62 -4.36 -6.95
N LEU A 376 -8.83 -3.06 -7.20
CA LEU A 376 -9.92 -2.27 -6.61
C LEU A 376 -11.31 -2.75 -7.06
N LEU A 377 -11.49 -3.04 -8.36
CA LEU A 377 -12.77 -3.42 -8.93
C LEU A 377 -13.21 -4.82 -8.50
N LEU A 378 -12.25 -5.73 -8.30
CA LEU A 378 -12.48 -7.12 -7.88
C LEU A 378 -12.61 -7.29 -6.37
N LEU A 379 -12.57 -6.22 -5.57
CA LEU A 379 -12.90 -6.33 -4.15
C LEU A 379 -14.38 -6.73 -3.98
N PRO A 380 -14.69 -7.70 -3.10
CA PRO A 380 -16.08 -8.06 -2.81
C PRO A 380 -16.77 -6.92 -2.05
N LYS A 381 -18.11 -6.86 -2.12
CA LYS A 381 -18.91 -5.76 -1.55
C LYS A 381 -18.61 -5.51 -0.07
N ASP A 382 -18.34 -6.55 0.70
CA ASP A 382 -18.09 -6.44 2.15
C ASP A 382 -16.66 -6.00 2.49
N LYS A 383 -15.73 -6.01 1.52
CA LYS A 383 -14.34 -5.57 1.70
C LYS A 383 -14.04 -4.22 1.04
N LYS A 384 -14.97 -3.66 0.26
CA LYS A 384 -14.84 -2.30 -0.30
C LYS A 384 -14.89 -1.22 0.81
N PRO A 385 -15.80 -1.29 1.79
CA PRO A 385 -15.81 -0.32 2.88
C PRO A 385 -14.72 -0.64 3.90
N VAL A 386 -13.90 0.36 4.21
CA VAL A 386 -12.90 0.25 5.28
C VAL A 386 -13.52 0.45 6.66
N LEU A 387 -14.59 1.25 6.76
CA LEU A 387 -15.39 1.39 7.98
C LEU A 387 -16.41 0.25 8.06
N LYS A 388 -16.33 -0.56 9.11
CA LYS A 388 -17.25 -1.67 9.36
C LYS A 388 -18.59 -1.15 9.91
N GLN A 389 -19.61 -2.00 9.85
CA GLN A 389 -20.96 -1.66 10.34
C GLN A 389 -21.01 -1.37 11.84
N ASP A 390 -20.07 -1.92 12.61
CA ASP A 390 -19.93 -1.67 14.05
C ASP A 390 -19.20 -0.35 14.37
N GLY A 391 -18.81 0.43 13.35
CA GLY A 391 -18.09 1.68 13.48
C GLY A 391 -16.58 1.54 13.68
N THR A 392 -16.03 0.32 13.63
CA THR A 392 -14.58 0.08 13.68
C THR A 392 -13.94 0.13 12.30
N ILE A 393 -12.63 0.39 12.24
CA ILE A 393 -11.87 0.38 10.99
C ILE A 393 -11.29 -1.02 10.75
N ASP A 394 -11.42 -1.51 9.53
CA ASP A 394 -10.63 -2.63 9.04
C ASP A 394 -9.20 -2.15 8.73
N GLU A 395 -8.31 -2.30 9.70
CA GLU A 395 -6.94 -1.77 9.61
C GLU A 395 -6.10 -2.39 8.50
N LEU A 396 -6.37 -3.65 8.11
CA LEU A 396 -5.64 -4.30 7.02
C LEU A 396 -6.14 -3.80 5.67
N MET A 397 -7.45 -3.61 5.50
CA MET A 397 -7.99 -2.96 4.31
C MET A 397 -7.63 -1.48 4.23
N PHE A 398 -7.54 -0.76 5.36
CA PHE A 398 -7.07 0.62 5.41
C PHE A 398 -5.64 0.71 4.84
N GLN A 399 -4.75 -0.16 5.31
CA GLN A 399 -3.37 -0.27 4.79
C GLN A 399 -3.35 -0.65 3.30
N ALA A 400 -4.17 -1.61 2.88
CA ALA A 400 -4.20 -2.08 1.50
C ALA A 400 -4.59 -0.96 0.52
N HIS A 401 -5.63 -0.18 0.84
CA HIS A 401 -6.06 0.94 0.02
C HIS A 401 -5.01 2.06 -0.02
N LEU A 402 -4.45 2.44 1.14
CA LEU A 402 -3.38 3.45 1.19
C LEU A 402 -2.17 3.03 0.34
N LEU A 403 -1.80 1.75 0.37
CA LEU A 403 -0.71 1.20 -0.40
C LEU A 403 -0.95 1.30 -1.91
N ILE A 404 -2.13 0.90 -2.40
CA ILE A 404 -2.48 1.00 -3.82
C ILE A 404 -2.44 2.45 -4.29
N HIS A 405 -2.96 3.38 -3.49
CA HIS A 405 -2.96 4.79 -3.85
C HIS A 405 -1.56 5.40 -3.83
N VAL A 406 -0.72 5.10 -2.84
CA VAL A 406 0.66 5.63 -2.83
C VAL A 406 1.51 5.03 -3.95
N ALA A 407 1.31 3.75 -4.29
CA ALA A 407 1.97 3.13 -5.44
C ALA A 407 1.56 3.83 -6.74
N THR A 408 0.25 4.07 -6.93
CA THR A 408 -0.27 4.84 -8.07
C THR A 408 0.35 6.24 -8.14
N ILE A 409 0.38 6.97 -7.02
CA ILE A 409 0.98 8.32 -6.98
C ILE A 409 2.43 8.25 -7.43
N GLY A 410 3.20 7.33 -6.86
CA GLY A 410 4.63 7.26 -7.11
C GLY A 410 5.03 6.81 -8.52
N ILE A 411 4.20 6.02 -9.19
CA ILE A 411 4.43 5.60 -10.58
C ILE A 411 4.02 6.68 -11.57
N HIS A 412 2.93 7.41 -11.29
CA HIS A 412 2.42 8.44 -12.20
C HIS A 412 3.10 9.79 -12.03
N ARG A 413 3.61 10.12 -10.83
CA ARG A 413 4.17 11.44 -10.52
C ARG A 413 5.30 11.87 -11.47
N PRO A 414 6.29 11.02 -11.81
CA PRO A 414 7.33 11.38 -12.78
C PRO A 414 6.81 11.73 -14.18
N LEU A 415 5.59 11.30 -14.54
CA LEU A 415 4.98 11.48 -15.85
C LEU A 415 3.82 12.50 -15.85
N SER A 416 3.68 13.25 -14.76
CA SER A 416 2.58 14.20 -14.55
C SER A 416 3.04 15.65 -14.61
N ASP A 417 2.08 16.59 -14.57
CA ASP A 417 2.38 18.02 -14.45
C ASP A 417 2.67 18.45 -12.99
N LEU A 418 2.65 17.49 -12.05
CA LEU A 418 2.99 17.71 -10.64
C LEU A 418 4.51 17.67 -10.46
N ARG A 419 5.13 18.81 -10.76
CA ARG A 419 6.58 18.99 -10.68
C ARG A 419 7.11 18.77 -9.26
N PHE A 420 8.30 18.17 -9.19
CA PHE A 420 9.05 18.06 -7.94
C PHE A 420 9.68 19.41 -7.60
N ASN A 421 9.37 19.92 -6.42
CA ASN A 421 10.04 21.10 -5.90
C ASN A 421 11.38 20.69 -5.23
N PRO A 422 12.51 21.38 -5.49
CA PRO A 422 13.78 21.06 -4.84
C PRO A 422 13.73 20.99 -3.30
N VAL A 423 12.83 21.76 -2.67
CA VAL A 423 12.63 21.73 -1.21
C VAL A 423 12.10 20.39 -0.70
N GLU A 424 11.50 19.58 -1.57
CA GLU A 424 10.99 18.25 -1.21
C GLU A 424 12.12 17.32 -0.76
N LYS A 425 13.38 17.58 -1.13
CA LYS A 425 14.56 16.83 -0.64
C LYS A 425 14.72 16.85 0.88
N VAL A 426 14.05 17.78 1.57
CA VAL A 426 14.00 17.83 3.04
C VAL A 426 13.16 16.67 3.62
N SER A 427 12.18 16.16 2.87
CA SER A 427 11.34 15.05 3.31
C SER A 427 12.09 13.74 3.25
N SER A 428 12.07 13.01 4.36
CA SER A 428 12.58 11.64 4.45
C SER A 428 11.77 10.62 3.63
N CYS A 429 10.60 11.03 3.11
CA CYS A 429 9.73 10.22 2.26
C CYS A 429 9.63 10.74 0.81
N ALA A 430 10.43 11.74 0.41
CA ALA A 430 10.44 12.21 -0.97
C ALA A 430 11.16 11.22 -1.89
N ARG A 431 10.60 11.01 -3.09
CA ARG A 431 11.27 10.29 -4.18
C ARG A 431 12.20 11.21 -4.95
N GLU A 432 13.20 10.63 -5.60
CA GLU A 432 14.09 11.37 -6.49
C GLU A 432 13.31 11.95 -7.67
N PRO A 433 13.56 13.21 -8.05
CA PRO A 433 12.93 13.80 -9.24
C PRO A 433 13.42 13.09 -10.51
N PRO A 434 12.59 13.01 -11.56
CA PRO A 434 13.04 12.53 -12.86
C PRO A 434 14.18 13.42 -13.40
N ALA A 435 15.05 12.84 -14.23
CA ALA A 435 16.00 13.63 -15.02
C ALA A 435 15.21 14.56 -15.98
N ASP A 436 15.77 15.73 -16.32
CA ASP A 436 15.17 16.67 -17.27
C ASP A 436 14.78 15.94 -18.56
N THR A 437 13.49 15.65 -18.69
CA THR A 437 12.91 14.88 -19.78
C THR A 437 11.88 15.75 -20.49
N PRO A 438 11.72 15.60 -21.82
CA PRO A 438 10.66 16.27 -22.57
C PRO A 438 9.28 15.96 -21.98
N LYS A 439 8.29 16.83 -22.24
CA LYS A 439 6.91 16.60 -21.77
C LYS A 439 6.42 15.21 -22.20
N PRO A 440 5.99 14.35 -21.25
CA PRO A 440 5.46 13.03 -21.57
C PRO A 440 4.11 13.14 -22.30
N ASP A 441 3.80 12.14 -23.13
CA ASP A 441 2.47 12.00 -23.70
C ASP A 441 1.45 11.71 -22.58
N LEU A 442 0.17 12.02 -22.79
CA LEU A 442 -0.91 11.75 -21.82
C LEU A 442 -0.70 12.33 -20.40
N ILE A 443 0.08 13.42 -20.26
CA ILE A 443 0.38 14.08 -18.97
C ILE A 443 -0.87 14.36 -18.10
N ASN A 444 -1.99 14.69 -18.73
CA ASN A 444 -3.27 14.95 -18.06
C ASN A 444 -3.85 13.68 -17.41
N VAL A 445 -3.63 12.51 -18.00
CA VAL A 445 -4.07 11.22 -17.45
C VAL A 445 -3.28 10.92 -16.18
N HIS A 446 -1.94 11.03 -16.22
CA HIS A 446 -1.09 10.84 -15.04
C HIS A 446 -1.44 11.81 -13.92
N THR A 447 -1.61 13.10 -14.24
CA THR A 447 -1.98 14.14 -13.27
C THR A 447 -3.35 13.82 -12.63
N THR A 448 -4.34 13.43 -13.43
CA THR A 448 -5.67 13.06 -12.93
C THR A 448 -5.64 11.83 -12.04
N ARG A 449 -4.86 10.80 -12.40
CA ARG A 449 -4.67 9.58 -11.60
C ARG A 449 -4.10 9.91 -10.21
N ILE A 450 -3.11 10.80 -10.15
CA ILE A 450 -2.51 11.24 -8.88
C ILE A 450 -3.54 11.97 -8.03
N LEU A 451 -4.24 12.98 -8.58
CA LEU A 451 -5.22 13.76 -7.82
C LEU A 451 -6.37 12.88 -7.31
N LYS A 452 -6.82 11.90 -8.09
CA LYS A 452 -7.81 10.91 -7.65
C LYS A 452 -7.29 10.06 -6.50
N SER A 453 -6.07 9.54 -6.59
CA SER A 453 -5.45 8.74 -5.52
C SER A 453 -5.21 9.55 -4.26
N VAL A 454 -4.76 10.81 -4.37
CA VAL A 454 -4.63 11.73 -3.23
C VAL A 454 -5.99 11.94 -2.57
N ASN A 455 -7.05 12.21 -3.35
CA ASN A 455 -8.38 12.40 -2.79
C ASN A 455 -8.90 11.14 -2.08
N ALA A 456 -8.63 9.95 -2.61
CA ALA A 456 -8.98 8.68 -1.97
C ALA A 456 -8.21 8.48 -0.64
N GLN A 457 -6.91 8.83 -0.59
CA GLN A 457 -6.16 8.83 0.68
C GLN A 457 -6.79 9.81 1.69
N ILE A 458 -7.15 11.01 1.27
CA ILE A 458 -7.81 12.01 2.12
C ILE A 458 -9.16 11.48 2.65
N GLN A 459 -9.95 10.80 1.83
CA GLN A 459 -11.22 10.21 2.26
C GLN A 459 -11.02 9.13 3.35
N LEU A 460 -9.98 8.31 3.23
CA LEU A 460 -9.61 7.35 4.28
C LEU A 460 -9.22 8.06 5.57
N LEU A 461 -8.41 9.14 5.49
CA LEU A 461 -8.03 9.94 6.66
C LEU A 461 -9.21 10.70 7.29
N ALA A 462 -10.22 11.02 6.50
CA ALA A 462 -11.41 11.75 6.94
C ALA A 462 -12.45 10.85 7.62
N LEU A 463 -12.26 9.52 7.66
CA LEU A 463 -13.18 8.60 8.33
C LEU A 463 -13.44 9.04 9.78
N PRO A 464 -14.69 8.95 10.27
CA PRO A 464 -15.12 9.58 11.52
C PRO A 464 -14.76 8.78 12.78
N VAL A 465 -13.64 8.06 12.78
CA VAL A 465 -13.16 7.28 13.93
C VAL A 465 -12.04 8.04 14.62
N ARG A 466 -12.19 8.26 15.93
CA ARG A 466 -11.24 9.02 16.75
C ARG A 466 -10.96 8.27 18.07
N PRO A 467 -9.73 8.36 18.62
CA PRO A 467 -8.56 9.09 18.11
C PRO A 467 -8.03 8.51 16.78
N PHE A 468 -7.29 9.31 16.01
CA PHE A 468 -6.67 8.83 14.77
C PHE A 468 -5.53 7.89 15.14
N HIS A 469 -5.75 6.60 14.96
CA HIS A 469 -4.91 5.55 15.53
C HIS A 469 -4.74 4.42 14.51
N HIS A 470 -3.63 4.46 13.79
CA HIS A 470 -3.29 3.52 12.71
C HIS A 470 -1.81 3.14 12.78
N THR A 471 -1.40 2.17 11.97
CA THR A 471 0.02 1.79 11.85
C THR A 471 0.89 3.01 11.52
N PRO A 472 2.09 3.15 12.11
CA PRO A 472 2.98 4.25 11.78
C PRO A 472 3.45 4.24 10.31
N PHE A 473 3.34 3.11 9.59
CA PHE A 473 3.55 3.06 8.14
C PHE A 473 2.56 3.90 7.33
N THR A 474 1.42 4.29 7.92
CA THR A 474 0.51 5.29 7.32
C THR A 474 1.27 6.57 6.95
N THR A 475 2.27 6.96 7.76
CA THR A 475 3.07 8.17 7.53
C THR A 475 3.68 8.21 6.14
N CYS A 476 4.44 7.19 5.72
CA CYS A 476 5.09 7.25 4.40
C CYS A 476 4.06 7.18 3.26
N MET A 477 2.97 6.42 3.44
CA MET A 477 1.91 6.28 2.42
C MET A 477 1.22 7.63 2.12
N VAL A 478 0.93 8.43 3.15
CA VAL A 478 0.19 9.70 2.98
C VAL A 478 1.09 10.90 2.74
N SER A 479 2.36 10.85 3.17
CA SER A 479 3.31 11.94 2.96
C SER A 479 3.60 12.14 1.48
N GLU A 480 3.75 11.08 0.70
CA GLU A 480 3.95 11.19 -0.75
C GLU A 480 2.74 11.84 -1.46
N GLY A 481 1.51 11.46 -1.09
CA GLY A 481 0.30 12.12 -1.59
C GLY A 481 0.19 13.58 -1.17
N THR A 482 0.62 13.92 0.04
CA THR A 482 0.66 15.30 0.53
C THR A 482 1.66 16.15 -0.25
N LEU A 483 2.82 15.60 -0.61
CA LEU A 483 3.81 16.29 -1.46
C LEU A 483 3.26 16.52 -2.87
N ALA A 484 2.56 15.54 -3.44
CA ALA A 484 1.88 15.70 -4.73
C ALA A 484 0.79 16.79 -4.67
N LEU A 485 0.01 16.84 -3.59
CA LEU A 485 -1.00 17.87 -3.38
C LEU A 485 -0.40 19.27 -3.19
N LEU A 486 0.72 19.37 -2.49
CA LEU A 486 1.48 20.62 -2.36
C LEU A 486 2.00 21.12 -3.71
N SER A 487 2.50 20.22 -4.56
CA SER A 487 2.87 20.57 -5.94
C SER A 487 1.66 21.07 -6.73
N ALA A 488 0.50 20.40 -6.60
CA ALA A 488 -0.73 20.83 -7.25
C ALA A 488 -1.17 22.23 -6.80
N CYS A 489 -1.03 22.56 -5.50
CA CYS A 489 -1.35 23.88 -4.95
C CYS A 489 -0.52 25.00 -5.58
N THR A 490 0.71 24.72 -6.01
CA THR A 490 1.59 25.73 -6.60
C THR A 490 1.35 25.93 -8.08
N TYR A 491 1.12 24.83 -8.82
CA TYR A 491 1.17 24.88 -10.28
C TYR A 491 -0.20 24.72 -10.96
N LEU A 492 -1.18 24.09 -10.31
CA LEU A 492 -2.44 23.68 -10.96
C LEU A 492 -3.68 24.30 -10.32
N LEU A 493 -3.76 24.35 -8.99
CA LEU A 493 -4.99 24.69 -8.27
C LEU A 493 -5.12 26.21 -8.04
N LYS A 494 -6.34 26.72 -8.18
CA LYS A 494 -6.70 28.13 -7.97
C LYS A 494 -7.98 28.27 -7.14
N ASP A 495 -8.14 29.42 -6.51
CA ASP A 495 -9.37 29.85 -5.82
C ASP A 495 -9.95 28.78 -4.87
N GLN A 496 -11.19 28.33 -5.12
CA GLN A 496 -11.89 27.37 -4.29
C GLN A 496 -11.17 26.01 -4.22
N SER A 497 -10.61 25.53 -5.34
CA SER A 497 -9.89 24.25 -5.38
C SER A 497 -8.61 24.30 -4.55
N LEU A 498 -7.92 25.44 -4.54
CA LEU A 498 -6.76 25.67 -3.68
C LEU A 498 -7.16 25.72 -2.20
N ALA A 499 -8.29 26.35 -1.86
CA ALA A 499 -8.79 26.38 -0.49
C ALA A 499 -9.09 24.96 0.03
N VAL A 500 -9.77 24.13 -0.76
CA VAL A 500 -10.06 22.72 -0.43
C VAL A 500 -8.76 21.94 -0.25
N ALA A 501 -7.81 22.02 -1.18
CA ALA A 501 -6.53 21.33 -1.06
C ALA A 501 -5.76 21.73 0.20
N ARG A 502 -5.82 23.00 0.61
CA ARG A 502 -5.21 23.46 1.87
C ARG A 502 -5.90 22.84 3.10
N ASP A 503 -7.21 22.66 3.08
CA ASP A 503 -7.93 21.95 4.16
C ASP A 503 -7.56 20.48 4.22
N GLN A 504 -7.40 19.84 3.05
CA GLN A 504 -6.91 18.45 2.96
C GLN A 504 -5.49 18.31 3.53
N ILE A 505 -4.58 19.24 3.20
CA ILE A 505 -3.22 19.26 3.80
C ILE A 505 -3.29 19.47 5.32
N ARG A 506 -4.18 20.33 5.82
CA ARG A 506 -4.40 20.53 7.26
C ARG A 506 -4.88 19.25 7.93
N LEU A 507 -5.82 18.52 7.32
CA LEU A 507 -6.29 17.22 7.81
C LEU A 507 -5.12 16.23 7.90
N THR A 508 -4.34 16.06 6.83
CA THR A 508 -3.21 15.11 6.85
C THR A 508 -2.18 15.46 7.92
N ILE A 509 -1.83 16.75 8.08
CA ILE A 509 -0.93 17.20 9.15
C ILE A 509 -1.53 16.88 10.53
N GLY A 510 -2.84 17.07 10.73
CA GLY A 510 -3.53 16.72 11.96
C GLY A 510 -3.46 15.22 12.29
N CYS A 511 -3.77 14.38 11.31
CA CYS A 511 -3.67 12.92 11.42
C CYS A 511 -2.24 12.46 11.75
N LEU A 512 -1.23 12.99 11.03
CA LEU A 512 0.17 12.65 11.27
C LEU A 512 0.67 13.17 12.61
N LYS A 513 0.16 14.30 13.11
CA LYS A 513 0.47 14.76 14.47
C LYS A 513 0.01 13.75 15.52
N ALA A 514 -1.20 13.21 15.39
CA ALA A 514 -1.71 12.18 16.31
C ALA A 514 -0.82 10.94 16.32
N VAL A 515 -0.42 10.42 15.15
CA VAL A 515 0.55 9.29 15.07
C VAL A 515 1.92 9.69 15.65
N GLY A 516 2.33 10.94 15.44
CA GLY A 516 3.58 11.50 15.94
C GLY A 516 3.63 11.73 17.46
N GLU A 517 2.52 11.63 18.17
CA GLU A 517 2.51 11.66 19.65
C GLU A 517 3.19 10.43 20.24
N VAL A 518 3.10 9.29 19.55
CA VAL A 518 3.70 8.01 19.94
C VAL A 518 5.03 7.77 19.22
N TRP A 519 5.11 8.13 17.92
CA TRP A 519 6.22 7.75 17.05
C TRP A 519 7.08 8.97 16.63
N PRO A 520 8.29 9.16 17.20
CA PRO A 520 9.10 10.36 16.95
C PRO A 520 9.49 10.59 15.48
N ARG A 521 9.66 9.52 14.71
CA ARG A 521 9.94 9.63 13.27
C ARG A 521 8.77 10.27 12.51
N THR A 522 7.53 9.97 12.89
CA THR A 522 6.35 10.62 12.31
C THR A 522 6.29 12.10 12.71
N ALA A 523 6.59 12.42 13.98
CA ALA A 523 6.68 13.82 14.41
C ALA A 523 7.75 14.62 13.63
N ARG A 524 8.87 13.98 13.27
CA ARG A 524 9.88 14.57 12.37
C ARG A 524 9.31 14.80 10.98
N ASN A 525 8.62 13.80 10.41
CA ASN A 525 8.01 13.91 9.08
C ASN A 525 6.95 15.03 9.00
N VAL A 526 6.17 15.24 10.06
CA VAL A 526 5.26 16.40 10.15
C VAL A 526 6.02 17.73 10.00
N LYS A 527 7.17 17.88 10.66
CA LYS A 527 8.01 19.10 10.55
C LYS A 527 8.59 19.26 9.14
N GLU A 528 8.95 18.16 8.49
CA GLU A 528 9.42 18.15 7.10
C GLU A 528 8.32 18.67 6.15
N ILE A 529 7.11 18.10 6.22
CA ILE A 529 5.95 18.52 5.42
C ILE A 529 5.61 19.99 5.69
N GLN A 530 5.58 20.42 6.94
CA GLN A 530 5.31 21.82 7.29
C GLN A 530 6.37 22.78 6.73
N THR A 531 7.62 22.35 6.67
CA THR A 531 8.71 23.15 6.10
C THR A 531 8.55 23.31 4.59
N ILE A 532 8.25 22.20 3.90
CA ILE A 532 7.94 22.20 2.46
C ILE A 532 6.72 23.09 2.19
N ALA A 533 5.62 22.88 2.92
CA ALA A 533 4.39 23.64 2.75
C ALA A 533 4.60 25.16 2.96
N ARG A 534 5.39 25.57 3.97
CA ARG A 534 5.72 26.99 4.19
C ARG A 534 6.47 27.61 3.02
N HIS A 535 7.41 26.87 2.44
CA HIS A 535 8.20 27.33 1.29
C HIS A 535 7.33 27.39 0.03
N VAL A 536 6.65 26.30 -0.29
CA VAL A 536 5.84 26.09 -1.50
C VAL A 536 4.63 27.03 -1.56
N LEU A 537 4.04 27.38 -0.41
CA LEU A 537 2.90 28.30 -0.31
C LEU A 537 3.30 29.76 0.00
N GLY A 538 4.60 30.08 -0.01
CA GLY A 538 5.09 31.46 0.19
C GLY A 538 4.83 32.04 1.59
N LEU A 539 4.66 31.20 2.62
CA LEU A 539 4.30 31.62 3.98
C LEU A 539 5.51 32.12 4.82
N GLY A 540 6.67 32.31 4.19
CA GLY A 540 7.95 32.61 4.84
C GLY A 540 8.45 34.06 4.72
N GLY A 541 7.65 35.00 4.21
CA GLY A 541 8.05 36.39 4.00
C GLY A 541 7.28 37.39 4.85
N SER A 542 7.57 37.46 6.15
CA SER A 542 7.25 38.60 7.03
C SER A 542 7.97 38.47 8.37
N SER A 543 9.30 38.62 8.35
CA SER A 543 10.06 38.92 9.57
C SER A 543 11.28 39.76 9.21
N GLY A 544 11.17 41.08 9.41
CA GLY A 544 12.29 41.99 9.64
C GLY A 544 12.86 42.71 8.41
N ASP A 545 12.08 43.56 7.75
CA ASP A 545 12.67 44.74 7.11
C ASP A 545 13.03 45.74 8.22
N VAL A 546 14.25 45.60 8.76
CA VAL A 546 14.81 46.53 9.73
C VAL A 546 15.42 47.69 8.95
N GLY A 547 14.69 48.79 8.93
CA GLY A 547 15.26 50.15 8.96
C GLY A 547 16.03 50.60 7.73
N SER A 548 15.32 50.90 6.64
CA SER A 548 15.83 51.83 5.63
C SER A 548 15.65 53.27 6.12
N THR A 549 16.67 53.85 6.75
CA THR A 549 16.74 55.28 7.09
C THR A 549 16.99 56.10 5.82
N PRO A 550 16.27 57.23 5.59
CA PRO A 550 16.44 58.02 4.38
C PRO A 550 17.63 58.99 4.49
N GLY A 551 18.65 58.81 3.65
CA GLY A 551 19.78 59.72 3.49
C GLY A 551 19.65 60.55 2.22
N SER A 552 19.47 61.87 2.35
CA SER A 552 19.34 62.80 1.24
C SER A 552 20.69 63.25 0.66
N ASN A 553 20.64 63.62 -0.63
CA ASN A 553 21.49 64.56 -1.38
C ASN A 553 22.89 64.09 -1.84
N GLN A 554 23.03 63.88 -3.16
CA GLN A 554 23.57 64.91 -4.09
C GLN A 554 23.47 64.45 -5.57
N VAL A 555 23.14 65.41 -6.43
CA VAL A 555 23.08 65.43 -7.92
C VAL A 555 24.18 66.45 -8.35
N PRO A 556 24.70 66.60 -9.60
CA PRO A 556 24.30 66.05 -10.92
C PRO A 556 25.42 65.54 -11.85
N SER A 557 25.04 64.85 -12.94
CA SER A 557 25.40 65.33 -14.31
C SER A 557 24.55 64.71 -15.41
N LEU A 558 24.10 65.59 -16.31
CA LEU A 558 23.36 65.35 -17.54
C LEU A 558 24.29 64.84 -18.65
N THR A 559 23.79 63.96 -19.52
CA THR A 559 23.90 64.12 -20.99
C THR A 559 22.94 63.17 -21.71
N GLN A 560 22.35 63.71 -22.79
CA GLN A 560 21.35 63.12 -23.68
C GLN A 560 21.88 61.95 -24.51
N SER A 561 21.02 61.00 -24.88
CA SER A 561 20.80 60.65 -26.30
C SER A 561 19.58 59.74 -26.47
N GLU A 562 18.93 59.93 -27.61
CA GLU A 562 17.69 59.35 -28.10
C GLU A 562 17.86 57.87 -28.53
N GLY A 563 16.75 57.12 -28.65
CA GLY A 563 16.75 55.89 -29.46
C GLY A 563 15.71 54.83 -29.11
N GLU A 564 14.56 54.93 -29.79
CA GLU A 564 13.77 53.85 -30.42
C GLU A 564 13.28 52.62 -29.62
N GLY A 565 12.00 52.34 -29.82
CA GLY A 565 11.29 51.21 -29.22
C GLY A 565 11.49 49.89 -29.94
N SER A 566 11.10 48.82 -29.24
CA SER A 566 10.53 47.64 -29.86
C SER A 566 9.69 46.90 -28.82
N THR A 567 8.38 46.85 -29.08
CA THR A 567 7.43 45.91 -28.47
C THR A 567 7.68 44.54 -29.07
N ASP A 568 7.86 43.51 -28.23
CA ASP A 568 7.63 42.15 -28.68
C ASP A 568 6.84 41.35 -27.65
N SER A 569 5.80 40.74 -28.19
CA SER A 569 4.63 40.14 -27.56
C SER A 569 4.89 38.71 -27.08
N LEU A 570 4.42 38.38 -25.87
CA LEU A 570 4.31 37.00 -25.38
C LEU A 570 3.03 36.35 -25.92
N PRO A 571 3.06 35.06 -26.33
CA PRO A 571 1.86 34.37 -26.80
C PRO A 571 1.01 33.88 -25.63
N THR A 572 -0.26 34.26 -25.65
CA THR A 572 -1.38 33.68 -24.88
C THR A 572 -1.59 32.22 -25.26
N MET A 573 -1.56 31.32 -24.27
CA MET A 573 -2.06 29.95 -24.40
C MET A 573 -3.50 29.89 -23.89
N ASP A 574 -4.35 29.26 -24.71
CA ASP A 574 -5.79 29.07 -24.51
C ASP A 574 -6.14 28.36 -23.20
N GLN A 575 -7.21 28.83 -22.57
CA GLN A 575 -7.85 28.27 -21.39
C GLN A 575 -8.78 27.11 -21.78
N ASP A 576 -8.42 25.89 -21.39
CA ASP A 576 -9.35 24.76 -21.32
C ASP A 576 -9.77 24.55 -19.85
N ASP A 577 -10.75 25.33 -19.40
CA ASP A 577 -11.31 25.30 -18.02
C ASP A 577 -12.23 24.08 -17.73
N ASN A 578 -12.05 22.95 -18.43
CA ASN A 578 -13.08 21.88 -18.42
C ASN A 578 -12.67 20.56 -17.72
N VAL A 579 -11.54 20.52 -17.00
CA VAL A 579 -11.12 19.30 -16.29
C VAL A 579 -11.90 19.08 -14.98
N PHE A 580 -12.35 20.16 -14.33
CA PHE A 580 -12.94 20.08 -12.97
C PHE A 580 -14.48 20.08 -12.91
N ALA A 581 -15.18 20.47 -13.99
CA ALA A 581 -16.64 20.25 -14.08
C ALA A 581 -16.99 18.75 -14.09
N SER A 582 -16.05 17.90 -14.52
CA SER A 582 -16.17 16.43 -14.54
C SER A 582 -15.91 15.77 -13.17
N LEU A 583 -15.37 16.49 -12.19
CA LEU A 583 -15.10 15.96 -10.84
C LEU A 583 -16.28 16.15 -9.88
N GLY A 584 -17.34 16.86 -10.29
CA GLY A 584 -18.56 17.09 -9.50
C GLY A 584 -19.70 16.09 -9.75
N SER A 585 -19.53 15.09 -10.62
CA SER A 585 -20.57 14.11 -10.96
C SER A 585 -19.98 12.74 -11.29
N PHE A 586 -19.60 11.97 -10.27
CA PHE A 586 -19.36 10.53 -10.39
C PHE A 586 -19.84 9.83 -9.12
N GLU A 587 -21.12 9.43 -9.12
CA GLU A 587 -21.77 8.61 -8.09
C GLU A 587 -21.33 7.14 -8.08
N ASP A 588 -20.29 6.73 -8.82
CA ASP A 588 -19.97 5.31 -9.02
C ASP A 588 -18.58 4.85 -8.55
N ILE A 589 -17.89 5.62 -7.70
CA ILE A 589 -16.75 5.11 -6.93
C ILE A 589 -16.92 5.58 -5.49
N CYS A 590 -17.20 4.62 -4.59
CA CYS A 590 -17.57 4.76 -3.17
C CYS A 590 -19.07 4.99 -2.93
N GLY A 591 -19.87 3.91 -2.90
CA GLY A 591 -21.33 3.92 -2.66
C GLY A 591 -21.77 4.30 -1.24
N TRP A 592 -21.16 5.30 -0.62
CA TRP A 592 -21.39 5.68 0.77
C TRP A 592 -21.70 7.19 0.90
N ILE A 593 -22.76 7.64 0.21
CA ILE A 593 -23.63 8.75 0.64
C ILE A 593 -25.07 8.41 0.23
N ASN A 594 -25.65 7.37 0.84
CA ASN A 594 -27.11 7.25 0.93
C ASN A 594 -27.48 6.31 2.08
N MET A 595 -27.24 6.77 3.31
CA MET A 595 -27.96 6.23 4.45
C MET A 595 -29.39 6.76 4.35
N GLY A 596 -30.29 5.90 3.88
CA GLY A 596 -31.72 6.12 3.95
C GLY A 596 -32.14 6.33 5.40
N VAL A 597 -32.32 7.59 5.77
CA VAL A 597 -33.16 7.96 6.89
C VAL A 597 -34.59 7.98 6.32
N GLU A 598 -35.30 6.86 6.44
CA GLU A 598 -36.76 6.90 6.42
C GLU A 598 -37.19 7.69 7.66
N LEU A 599 -37.32 9.01 7.49
CA LEU A 599 -38.04 9.87 8.42
C LEU A 599 -39.52 9.50 8.30
N ASP A 600 -39.92 8.53 9.14
CA ASP A 600 -41.31 8.26 9.48
C ASP A 600 -41.93 9.57 10.01
N SER A 601 -42.74 10.19 9.16
CA SER A 601 -43.38 11.49 9.37
C SER A 601 -44.76 11.28 9.99
N SER A 602 -44.79 10.61 11.15
CA SER A 602 -46.02 10.30 11.89
C SER A 602 -46.09 10.88 13.31
N TRP A 603 -45.33 11.95 13.61
CA TRP A 603 -45.51 12.73 14.83
C TRP A 603 -45.53 14.23 14.56
N ILE A 604 -46.62 14.68 13.92
CA ILE A 604 -47.25 15.98 14.19
C ILE A 604 -48.75 15.67 14.37
N GLU A 605 -49.12 15.34 15.60
CA GLU A 605 -50.30 15.79 16.35
C GLU A 605 -50.23 15.33 17.81
#